data_AF-A0A5C7MWA7-F1
#
_entry.id   AF-A0A5C7MWA7-F1
#
_cell.length_a   1.000
_cell.length_b   1.000
_cell.length_c   1.000
_cell.angle_alpha   90.00
_cell.angle_beta   90.00
_cell.angle_gamma   90.00
#
_symmetry.space_group_name_H-M   'P 1'
#
loop_
_entity.id
_entity.type
_entity.pdbx_description
1 polymer ?
#
loop_
_entity_poly.entity_id
_entity_poly.type
_entity_poly.pdbx_seq_one_letter_code
_entity_poly.pdbx_strand_id
1 'polypeptide(L)'
;MAALGRRRTLRALLAAPALAGAATLGKASALETGSEATPQRVDVARFSRLTPGDALPAQWMHQVLPAVERPNVYSLLADDGGTVLRVLSDHSASTLVVRTAVDPNRLPWLKWRWWVAKAVAGSDLRRKTGDDYAARLYVLFDLSVERLSVGERLKLSTARLLYGEELPAAALCYVWGTAQAPGESAWNAYTDRVRMIVVDAGNAHAKQWRRVTRDVAADYRSAFASPVPRISAVVFGADTDNTGDRCETRFGDVWFEPSG
;
A
#
# COMPACT_ATOMS: atom_id res chain seq x y z
N MET A 1 9.48 61.51 -6.81
CA MET A 1 9.29 61.06 -5.41
C MET A 1 9.84 59.64 -5.32
N ALA A 2 11.15 59.42 -5.10
CA ALA A 2 11.82 59.26 -3.79
C ALA A 2 11.04 58.29 -2.87
N ALA A 3 11.54 57.14 -2.39
CA ALA A 3 12.87 56.76 -1.91
C ALA A 3 13.12 55.24 -2.13
N LEU A 4 14.30 54.77 -2.56
CA LEU A 4 15.47 54.33 -1.74
C LEU A 4 15.09 53.51 -0.49
N GLY A 5 15.41 52.22 -0.40
CA GLY A 5 16.74 51.69 -0.02
C GLY A 5 16.62 51.04 1.37
N ARG A 6 17.13 49.84 1.68
CA ARG A 6 18.56 49.53 1.80
C ARG A 6 18.76 48.02 1.95
N ARG A 7 19.67 47.48 1.14
CA ARG A 7 20.46 46.28 1.46
C ARG A 7 21.41 46.62 2.60
N ARG A 8 21.66 45.68 3.52
CA ARG A 8 22.76 45.75 4.49
C ARG A 8 23.66 44.54 4.32
N THR A 9 24.88 44.79 3.85
CA THR A 9 26.07 43.96 3.98
C THR A 9 27.21 44.86 4.48
N LEU A 10 27.97 44.39 5.48
CA LEU A 10 29.37 44.73 5.84
C LEU A 10 29.63 44.03 7.20
N ARG A 11 30.43 42.95 7.31
CA ARG A 11 31.91 42.78 7.26
C ARG A 11 32.71 43.55 8.33
N ALA A 12 33.62 42.78 8.95
CA ALA A 12 34.84 43.10 9.72
C ALA A 12 34.69 43.01 11.26
N LEU A 13 35.26 41.98 11.92
CA LEU A 13 36.68 41.75 12.30
C LEU A 13 37.18 42.71 13.40
N LEU A 14 37.38 42.15 14.60
CA LEU A 14 38.36 42.57 15.60
C LEU A 14 38.81 41.32 16.38
N ALA A 15 40.11 41.23 16.62
CA ALA A 15 40.82 40.06 17.13
C ALA A 15 41.45 40.30 18.52
N ALA A 16 41.62 39.18 19.25
CA ALA A 16 42.61 38.87 20.30
C ALA A 16 42.43 39.49 21.72
N PRO A 17 43.00 38.89 22.82
CA PRO A 17 43.95 37.78 22.89
C PRO A 17 43.60 36.61 23.85
N ALA A 18 44.51 35.64 23.87
CA ALA A 18 44.52 34.33 24.52
C ALA A 18 44.42 34.33 26.06
N LEU A 19 43.86 33.25 26.61
CA LEU A 19 44.28 32.71 27.91
C LEU A 19 44.37 31.18 27.83
N ALA A 20 45.53 30.65 28.23
CA ALA A 20 45.81 29.23 28.40
C ALA A 20 44.99 28.65 29.56
N GLY A 21 44.47 27.43 29.38
CA GLY A 21 43.73 26.71 30.41
C GLY A 21 43.85 25.20 30.22
N ALA A 22 44.68 24.61 31.07
CA ALA A 22 44.92 23.21 31.41
C ALA A 22 44.03 22.10 30.80
N ALA A 23 44.71 21.04 30.39
CA ALA A 23 44.16 19.75 30.07
C ALA A 23 43.37 19.13 31.25
N THR A 24 42.19 18.62 30.96
CA THR A 24 41.59 17.49 31.67
C THR A 24 41.22 16.44 30.64
N LEU A 25 41.89 15.28 30.70
CA LEU A 25 41.45 14.06 30.03
C LEU A 25 40.05 13.71 30.55
N GLY A 26 39.02 14.14 29.83
CA GLY A 26 37.67 13.63 30.00
C GLY A 26 37.67 12.18 29.52
N LYS A 27 37.33 11.25 30.42
CA LYS A 27 37.00 9.87 30.07
C LYS A 27 36.00 9.89 28.91
N ALA A 28 36.39 9.33 27.78
CA ALA A 28 35.45 9.01 26.71
C ALA A 28 34.44 8.01 27.28
N SER A 29 33.27 8.51 27.64
CA SER A 29 32.11 7.68 27.92
C SER A 29 31.85 6.90 26.64
N ALA A 30 32.01 5.57 26.72
CA ALA A 30 31.58 4.68 25.66
C ALA A 30 30.15 5.09 25.28
N LEU A 31 29.92 5.40 24.01
CA LEU A 31 28.57 5.53 23.50
C LEU A 31 27.88 4.22 23.84
N GLU A 32 26.86 4.31 24.69
CA GLU A 32 25.87 3.26 24.81
C GLU A 32 25.32 3.03 23.41
N THR A 33 25.73 1.92 22.80
CA THR A 33 25.05 1.34 21.66
C THR A 33 23.62 1.08 22.13
N GLY A 34 22.74 2.03 21.83
CA GLY A 34 21.31 1.84 21.99
C GLY A 34 20.96 0.53 21.31
N SER A 35 20.47 -0.42 22.10
CA SER A 35 19.86 -1.64 21.58
C SER A 35 18.78 -1.18 20.59
N GLU A 36 19.04 -1.34 19.29
CA GLU A 36 18.04 -1.11 18.27
C GLU A 36 16.93 -2.11 18.55
N ALA A 37 15.83 -1.62 19.15
CA ALA A 37 14.70 -2.47 19.50
C ALA A 37 14.31 -3.27 18.25
N THR A 38 14.28 -4.60 18.41
CA THR A 38 13.86 -5.51 17.36
C THR A 38 12.54 -4.98 16.79
N PRO A 39 12.43 -4.75 15.47
CA PRO A 39 11.24 -4.15 14.90
C PRO A 39 10.01 -4.93 15.37
N GLN A 40 9.04 -4.25 15.98
CA GLN A 40 7.80 -4.90 16.41
C GLN A 40 6.79 -4.88 15.27
N ARG A 41 5.87 -5.86 15.27
CA ARG A 41 4.72 -5.94 14.36
C ARG A 41 4.03 -4.60 14.21
N VAL A 42 3.68 -4.24 12.97
CA VAL A 42 2.88 -3.05 12.63
C VAL A 42 1.54 -3.48 12.09
N ASP A 43 0.47 -3.16 12.81
CA ASP A 43 -0.88 -3.43 12.33
C ASP A 43 -1.42 -2.26 11.51
N VAL A 44 -1.91 -2.59 10.32
CA VAL A 44 -2.45 -1.61 9.37
C VAL A 44 -3.95 -1.47 9.55
N ALA A 45 -4.65 -2.60 9.67
CA ALA A 45 -6.07 -2.63 9.91
C ALA A 45 -6.41 -3.75 10.91
N ARG A 46 -6.77 -3.37 12.15
CA ARG A 46 -7.25 -4.30 13.18
C ARG A 46 -8.78 -4.25 13.25
N PHE A 47 -9.44 -4.77 12.21
CA PHE A 47 -10.91 -4.80 12.14
C PHE A 47 -11.50 -5.48 13.37
N SER A 48 -10.84 -6.52 13.90
CA SER A 48 -11.30 -7.32 15.04
C SER A 48 -11.58 -6.51 16.31
N ARG A 49 -11.02 -5.31 16.43
CA ARG A 49 -11.19 -4.41 17.59
C ARG A 49 -12.25 -3.33 17.37
N LEU A 50 -12.85 -3.28 16.19
CA LEU A 50 -13.87 -2.30 15.85
C LEU A 50 -15.26 -2.84 16.14
N THR A 51 -16.21 -1.93 16.32
CA THR A 51 -17.63 -2.29 16.46
C THR A 51 -18.24 -2.56 15.08
N PRO A 52 -18.99 -3.65 14.88
CA PRO A 52 -19.74 -3.89 13.66
C PRO A 52 -20.72 -2.75 13.33
N GLY A 53 -20.93 -2.48 12.05
CA GLY A 53 -21.80 -1.43 11.55
C GLY A 53 -21.27 -0.80 10.26
N ASP A 54 -21.97 0.21 9.74
CA ASP A 54 -21.62 0.86 8.47
C ASP A 54 -20.60 2.01 8.65
N ALA A 55 -20.32 2.40 9.89
CA ALA A 55 -19.36 3.45 10.19
C ALA A 55 -17.92 2.91 10.13
N LEU A 56 -17.14 3.41 9.17
CA LEU A 56 -15.71 3.16 9.07
C LEU A 56 -14.91 4.24 9.82
N PRO A 57 -13.69 3.93 10.31
CA PRO A 57 -12.76 4.93 10.81
C PRO A 57 -12.55 6.08 9.82
N ALA A 58 -12.63 7.33 10.29
CA ALA A 58 -12.59 8.52 9.44
C ALA A 58 -11.29 8.70 8.63
N GLN A 59 -10.20 8.09 9.09
CA GLN A 59 -8.90 8.09 8.40
C GLN A 59 -8.82 7.10 7.24
N TRP A 60 -9.81 6.23 7.07
CA TRP A 60 -9.90 5.32 5.93
C TRP A 60 -10.61 6.02 4.79
N MET A 61 -9.97 6.02 3.62
CA MET A 61 -10.43 6.81 2.48
C MET A 61 -11.07 5.88 1.45
N HIS A 62 -12.38 6.04 1.23
CA HIS A 62 -13.07 5.37 0.13
C HIS A 62 -12.75 6.12 -1.17
N GLN A 63 -11.97 5.48 -2.03
CA GLN A 63 -11.54 6.00 -3.31
C GLN A 63 -12.43 5.40 -4.41
N VAL A 64 -13.19 6.28 -5.08
CA VAL A 64 -14.14 5.91 -6.13
C VAL A 64 -13.54 6.15 -7.51
N LEU A 65 -13.86 5.29 -8.47
CA LEU A 65 -13.39 5.42 -9.84
C LEU A 65 -14.40 6.25 -10.65
N PRO A 66 -13.99 7.33 -11.34
CA PRO A 66 -14.92 8.21 -12.07
C PRO A 66 -15.75 7.50 -13.15
N ALA A 67 -15.23 6.41 -13.71
CA ALA A 67 -15.90 5.63 -14.76
C ALA A 67 -16.90 4.59 -14.23
N VAL A 68 -16.98 4.40 -12.91
CA VAL A 68 -17.85 3.40 -12.28
C VAL A 68 -19.09 4.10 -11.72
N GLU A 69 -20.28 3.70 -12.18
CA GLU A 69 -21.56 4.34 -11.81
C GLU A 69 -21.85 4.26 -10.30
N ARG A 70 -21.54 3.12 -9.68
CA ARG A 70 -21.81 2.85 -8.26
C ARG A 70 -20.55 2.31 -7.60
N PRO A 71 -20.09 2.88 -6.48
CA PRO A 71 -18.96 2.34 -5.77
C PRO A 71 -19.36 1.12 -4.92
N ASN A 72 -18.35 0.36 -4.48
CA ASN A 72 -18.55 -0.75 -3.55
C ASN A 72 -19.11 -0.24 -2.23
N VAL A 73 -19.87 -1.09 -1.55
CA VAL A 73 -20.33 -0.82 -0.19
C VAL A 73 -19.38 -1.50 0.79
N TYR A 74 -18.82 -0.69 1.70
CA TYR A 74 -17.95 -1.16 2.77
C TYR A 74 -18.67 -1.09 4.11
N SER A 75 -18.58 -2.15 4.90
CA SER A 75 -19.15 -2.19 6.25
C SER A 75 -18.30 -3.08 7.17
N LEU A 76 -18.49 -2.94 8.48
CA LEU A 76 -17.90 -3.80 9.49
C LEU A 76 -18.93 -4.87 9.89
N LEU A 77 -18.57 -6.15 9.72
CA LEU A 77 -19.45 -7.29 9.99
C LEU A 77 -18.91 -8.08 11.19
N ALA A 78 -19.80 -8.52 12.08
CA ALA A 78 -19.45 -9.54 13.07
C ALA A 78 -19.32 -10.91 12.38
N ASP A 79 -18.11 -11.48 12.37
CA ASP A 79 -17.81 -12.76 11.74
C ASP A 79 -16.57 -13.41 12.40
N ASP A 80 -16.55 -14.75 12.43
CA ASP A 80 -15.42 -15.56 12.93
C ASP A 80 -14.83 -15.09 14.28
N GLY A 81 -15.71 -14.83 15.25
CA GLY A 81 -15.33 -14.45 16.62
C GLY A 81 -14.81 -13.01 16.79
N GLY A 82 -14.95 -12.16 15.77
CA GLY A 82 -14.60 -10.74 15.85
C GLY A 82 -15.29 -9.90 14.78
N THR A 83 -14.77 -8.72 14.54
CA THR A 83 -15.23 -7.83 13.46
C THR A 83 -14.32 -7.95 12.24
N VAL A 84 -14.91 -7.97 11.04
CA VAL A 84 -14.20 -8.03 9.75
C VAL A 84 -14.67 -6.90 8.85
N LEU A 85 -13.83 -6.49 7.90
CA LEU A 85 -14.27 -5.61 6.83
C LEU A 85 -15.02 -6.42 5.79
N ARG A 86 -16.24 -6.02 5.46
CA ARG A 86 -17.03 -6.54 4.35
C ARG A 86 -17.00 -5.56 3.19
N VAL A 87 -16.87 -6.10 1.99
CA VAL A 87 -16.93 -5.39 0.72
C VAL A 87 -18.02 -6.05 -0.13
N LEU A 88 -19.01 -5.27 -0.54
CA LEU A 88 -19.99 -5.66 -1.53
C LEU A 88 -19.70 -4.95 -2.84
N SER A 89 -19.47 -5.75 -3.88
CA SER A 89 -19.29 -5.27 -5.25
C SER A 89 -20.45 -5.81 -6.10
N ASP A 90 -21.14 -4.91 -6.80
CA ASP A 90 -22.28 -5.20 -7.67
C ASP A 90 -22.19 -4.29 -8.89
N HIS A 91 -21.70 -4.82 -10.02
CA HIS A 91 -21.40 -4.03 -11.22
C HIS A 91 -20.53 -2.81 -10.90
N SER A 92 -19.53 -3.00 -10.04
CA SER A 92 -18.85 -1.92 -9.33
C SER A 92 -17.36 -2.19 -9.17
N ALA A 93 -16.59 -1.13 -9.07
CA ALA A 93 -15.22 -1.14 -8.58
C ALA A 93 -14.93 0.16 -7.81
N SER A 94 -14.38 0.02 -6.62
CA SER A 94 -13.84 1.11 -5.81
C SER A 94 -12.93 0.51 -4.74
N THR A 95 -12.17 1.35 -4.05
CA THR A 95 -11.19 0.86 -3.09
C THR A 95 -11.27 1.59 -1.75
N LEU A 96 -10.86 0.91 -0.68
CA LEU A 96 -10.73 1.49 0.65
C LEU A 96 -9.24 1.55 1.01
N VAL A 97 -8.71 2.77 1.12
CA VAL A 97 -7.29 3.04 1.38
C VAL A 97 -7.05 3.24 2.86
N VAL A 98 -6.12 2.46 3.41
CA VAL A 98 -5.62 2.60 4.78
C VAL A 98 -4.16 2.99 4.75
N ARG A 99 -3.87 4.25 5.07
CA ARG A 99 -2.51 4.79 5.10
C ARG A 99 -1.69 4.15 6.22
N THR A 100 -0.42 3.87 5.93
CA THR A 100 0.55 3.33 6.88
C THR A 100 1.96 3.78 6.51
N ALA A 101 2.92 3.58 7.39
CA ALA A 101 4.34 3.83 7.11
C ALA A 101 5.14 2.64 7.59
N VAL A 102 5.48 1.74 6.67
CA VAL A 102 6.24 0.51 6.96
C VAL A 102 7.53 0.49 6.16
N ASP A 103 8.62 0.09 6.80
CA ASP A 103 9.87 -0.22 6.11
C ASP A 103 9.91 -1.72 5.78
N PRO A 104 9.69 -2.12 4.51
CA PRO A 104 9.65 -3.53 4.14
C PRO A 104 11.02 -4.21 4.24
N ASN A 105 12.12 -3.47 4.40
CA ASN A 105 13.43 -4.09 4.66
C ASN A 105 13.58 -4.56 6.12
N ARG A 106 12.75 -4.03 7.03
CA ARG A 106 12.69 -4.45 8.45
C ARG A 106 11.49 -5.33 8.76
N LEU A 107 10.37 -5.09 8.07
CA LEU A 107 9.08 -5.76 8.26
C LEU A 107 8.57 -6.32 6.92
N PRO A 108 9.24 -7.32 6.31
CA PRO A 108 8.92 -7.78 4.96
C PRO A 108 7.62 -8.60 4.89
N TRP A 109 7.23 -9.24 6.00
CA TRP A 109 6.13 -10.21 5.99
C TRP A 109 4.79 -9.53 6.18
N LEU A 110 4.01 -9.43 5.11
CA LEU A 110 2.60 -9.05 5.16
C LEU A 110 1.74 -10.28 5.44
N LYS A 111 0.84 -10.16 6.42
CA LYS A 111 -0.10 -11.20 6.79
C LYS A 111 -1.52 -10.65 6.84
N TRP A 112 -2.44 -11.42 6.28
CA TRP A 112 -3.86 -11.14 6.35
C TRP A 112 -4.67 -12.43 6.22
N ARG A 113 -5.98 -12.29 6.36
CA ARG A 113 -6.91 -13.31 5.89
C ARG A 113 -8.03 -12.68 5.09
N TRP A 114 -8.57 -13.43 4.16
CA TRP A 114 -9.76 -13.03 3.42
C TRP A 114 -10.73 -14.19 3.24
N TRP A 115 -11.94 -13.87 2.84
CA TRP A 115 -13.00 -14.81 2.52
C TRP A 115 -13.76 -14.23 1.33
N VAL A 116 -14.15 -15.08 0.38
CA VAL A 116 -14.96 -14.68 -0.77
C VAL A 116 -16.20 -15.57 -0.86
N ALA A 117 -17.35 -15.00 -1.19
CA ALA A 117 -18.58 -15.75 -1.35
C ALA A 117 -18.53 -16.70 -2.56
N LYS A 118 -17.92 -16.20 -3.64
CA LYS A 118 -17.61 -16.90 -4.89
C LYS A 118 -16.50 -16.14 -5.62
N ALA A 119 -15.78 -16.83 -6.49
CA ALA A 119 -14.88 -16.18 -7.44
C ALA A 119 -15.69 -15.46 -8.54
N VAL A 120 -15.11 -14.38 -9.08
CA VAL A 120 -15.68 -13.66 -10.23
C VAL A 120 -15.27 -14.40 -11.51
N ALA A 121 -16.26 -14.79 -12.33
CA ALA A 121 -16.01 -15.54 -13.54
C ALA A 121 -15.29 -14.68 -14.60
N GLY A 122 -14.38 -15.28 -15.36
CA GLY A 122 -13.72 -14.61 -16.48
C GLY A 122 -12.53 -13.72 -16.10
N SER A 123 -12.13 -13.69 -14.82
CA SER A 123 -10.93 -12.98 -14.40
C SER A 123 -9.68 -13.58 -15.03
N ASP A 124 -8.87 -12.73 -15.67
CA ASP A 124 -7.68 -13.09 -16.44
C ASP A 124 -6.69 -11.91 -16.43
N LEU A 125 -5.54 -12.09 -15.77
CA LEU A 125 -4.49 -11.06 -15.66
C LEU A 125 -3.99 -10.55 -17.04
N ARG A 126 -4.19 -11.32 -18.11
CA ARG A 126 -3.64 -11.03 -19.45
C ARG A 126 -4.58 -10.19 -20.31
N ARG A 127 -5.80 -9.91 -19.84
CA ARG A 127 -6.86 -9.26 -20.62
C ARG A 127 -7.49 -8.12 -19.82
N LYS A 128 -7.66 -6.96 -20.46
CA LYS A 128 -8.36 -5.81 -19.86
C LYS A 128 -9.77 -6.17 -19.37
N THR A 129 -10.54 -6.86 -20.20
CA THR A 129 -11.91 -7.32 -19.86
C THR A 129 -11.94 -8.41 -18.77
N GLY A 130 -10.79 -8.90 -18.34
CA GLY A 130 -10.64 -9.89 -17.28
C GLY A 130 -10.06 -9.30 -16.00
N ASP A 131 -9.97 -7.97 -15.88
CA ASP A 131 -9.46 -7.28 -14.68
C ASP A 131 -10.55 -7.15 -13.60
N ASP A 132 -11.43 -8.15 -13.45
CA ASP A 132 -12.34 -8.25 -12.31
C ASP A 132 -11.82 -9.31 -11.35
N TYR A 133 -11.78 -9.06 -10.05
CA TYR A 133 -11.34 -10.05 -9.07
C TYR A 133 -12.23 -9.99 -7.84
N ALA A 134 -12.53 -11.17 -7.27
CA ALA A 134 -13.39 -11.28 -6.10
C ALA A 134 -12.79 -10.53 -4.90
N ALA A 135 -11.47 -10.57 -4.75
CA ALA A 135 -10.75 -9.83 -3.72
C ALA A 135 -9.47 -9.22 -4.31
N ARG A 136 -9.18 -7.99 -3.91
CA ARG A 136 -7.93 -7.28 -4.20
C ARG A 136 -7.37 -6.70 -2.90
N LEU A 137 -6.10 -6.98 -2.63
CA LEU A 137 -5.32 -6.30 -1.58
C LEU A 137 -4.09 -5.67 -2.20
N TYR A 138 -4.01 -4.34 -2.20
CA TYR A 138 -2.85 -3.63 -2.71
C TYR A 138 -1.89 -3.25 -1.58
N VAL A 139 -0.61 -3.24 -1.93
CA VAL A 139 0.45 -2.58 -1.16
C VAL A 139 0.99 -1.45 -2.02
N LEU A 140 0.80 -0.21 -1.55
CA LEU A 140 1.27 0.99 -2.22
C LEU A 140 2.65 1.37 -1.69
N PHE A 141 3.58 1.68 -2.59
CA PHE A 141 4.93 2.07 -2.24
C PHE A 141 5.12 3.58 -2.42
N ASP A 142 5.82 4.21 -1.48
CA ASP A 142 6.25 5.60 -1.52
C ASP A 142 7.44 5.76 -2.46
N LEU A 143 7.19 5.55 -3.75
CA LEU A 143 8.15 5.82 -4.81
C LEU A 143 7.92 7.24 -5.30
N SER A 144 8.71 8.18 -4.80
CA SER A 144 8.67 9.58 -5.23
C SER A 144 8.93 9.68 -6.73
N VAL A 145 8.12 10.47 -7.44
CA VAL A 145 8.19 10.62 -8.91
C VAL A 145 9.58 11.10 -9.35
N GLU A 146 10.27 11.87 -8.51
CA GLU A 146 11.63 12.37 -8.72
C GLU A 146 12.66 11.24 -8.85
N ARG A 147 12.40 10.08 -8.22
CA ARG A 147 13.27 8.89 -8.28
C ARG A 147 13.06 8.06 -9.54
N LEU A 148 12.00 8.32 -10.31
CA LEU A 148 11.77 7.70 -11.62
C LEU A 148 12.68 8.34 -12.66
N SER A 149 13.10 7.59 -13.68
CA SER A 149 13.79 8.16 -14.84
C SER A 149 12.91 9.16 -15.60
N VAL A 150 13.52 10.04 -16.42
CA VAL A 150 12.76 11.03 -17.22
C VAL A 150 11.69 10.37 -18.08
N GLY A 151 12.02 9.25 -18.73
CA GLY A 151 11.07 8.50 -19.56
C GLY A 151 9.92 7.89 -18.76
N GLU A 152 10.22 7.34 -17.57
CA GLU A 152 9.20 6.81 -16.65
C GLU A 152 8.27 7.89 -16.11
N ARG A 153 8.81 9.08 -15.80
CA ARG A 153 8.01 10.24 -15.38
C ARG A 153 7.07 10.69 -16.49
N LEU A 154 7.59 10.85 -17.70
CA LEU A 154 6.77 11.23 -18.85
C LEU A 154 5.66 10.21 -19.10
N LYS A 155 5.97 8.92 -19.03
CA LYS A 155 4.99 7.85 -19.18
C LYS A 155 3.92 7.89 -18.07
N LEU A 156 4.32 8.11 -16.82
CA LEU A 156 3.40 8.20 -15.68
C LEU A 156 2.48 9.43 -15.82
N SER A 157 3.02 10.59 -16.17
CA SER A 157 2.22 11.79 -16.39
C SER A 157 1.17 11.57 -17.49
N THR A 158 1.55 10.99 -18.63
CA THR A 158 0.60 10.67 -19.70
C THR A 158 -0.44 9.64 -19.27
N ALA A 159 -0.02 8.61 -18.52
CA ALA A 159 -0.95 7.61 -17.99
C ALA A 159 -1.97 8.26 -17.03
N ARG A 160 -1.56 9.22 -16.19
CA ARG A 160 -2.47 9.95 -15.29
C ARG A 160 -3.48 10.82 -16.03
N LEU A 161 -3.08 11.43 -17.15
CA LEU A 161 -4.00 12.16 -18.01
C LEU A 161 -5.08 11.26 -18.63
N LEU A 162 -4.74 10.00 -18.94
CA LEU A 162 -5.66 9.06 -19.59
C LEU A 162 -6.51 8.25 -18.60
N TYR A 163 -5.94 7.91 -17.44
CA TYR A 163 -6.50 6.93 -16.50
C TYR A 163 -6.68 7.49 -15.08
N GLY A 164 -6.30 8.75 -14.81
CA GLY A 164 -6.52 9.45 -13.54
C GLY A 164 -5.24 9.72 -12.72
N GLU A 165 -5.23 10.83 -11.97
CA GLU A 165 -4.10 11.30 -11.15
C GLU A 165 -3.68 10.34 -10.02
N GLU A 166 -4.59 9.47 -9.57
CA GLU A 166 -4.37 8.58 -8.43
C GLU A 166 -3.55 7.33 -8.77
N LEU A 167 -3.07 7.20 -10.02
CA LEU A 167 -2.19 6.11 -10.41
C LEU A 167 -0.90 6.09 -9.56
N PRO A 168 -0.64 4.99 -8.82
CA PRO A 168 0.54 4.87 -8.02
C PRO A 168 1.79 4.73 -8.90
N ALA A 169 2.92 5.21 -8.40
CA ALA A 169 4.20 5.03 -9.07
C ALA A 169 4.70 3.58 -9.02
N ALA A 170 4.34 2.83 -7.98
CA ALA A 170 4.54 1.38 -7.87
C ALA A 170 3.57 0.76 -6.84
N ALA A 171 2.96 -0.36 -7.20
CA ALA A 171 2.14 -1.15 -6.29
C ALA A 171 2.26 -2.65 -6.57
N LEU A 172 2.06 -3.44 -5.52
CA LEU A 172 1.73 -4.87 -5.64
C LEU A 172 0.24 -5.03 -5.38
N CYS A 173 -0.42 -5.95 -6.09
CA CYS A 173 -1.81 -6.28 -5.88
C CYS A 173 -1.98 -7.80 -5.78
N TYR A 174 -2.40 -8.28 -4.62
CA TYR A 174 -2.72 -9.68 -4.39
C TYR A 174 -4.19 -9.92 -4.71
N VAL A 175 -4.47 -10.91 -5.56
CA VAL A 175 -5.82 -11.13 -6.10
C VAL A 175 -6.33 -12.56 -5.91
N TRP A 176 -7.66 -12.65 -5.81
CA TRP A 176 -8.42 -13.89 -5.95
C TRP A 176 -9.04 -13.95 -7.34
N GLY A 177 -8.47 -14.76 -8.24
CA GLY A 177 -8.87 -14.85 -9.64
C GLY A 177 -9.44 -16.21 -10.06
N THR A 178 -9.46 -16.49 -11.36
CA THR A 178 -10.01 -17.73 -11.95
C THR A 178 -9.17 -18.30 -13.08
N ALA A 179 -8.56 -17.49 -13.95
CA ALA A 179 -7.82 -18.02 -15.10
C ALA A 179 -6.39 -18.49 -14.75
N GLN A 180 -5.70 -17.77 -13.86
CA GLN A 180 -4.34 -18.07 -13.45
C GLN A 180 -4.31 -18.85 -12.13
N ALA A 181 -3.32 -19.74 -11.98
CA ALA A 181 -3.08 -20.47 -10.75
C ALA A 181 -2.43 -19.58 -9.67
N PRO A 182 -2.62 -19.88 -8.37
CA PRO A 182 -1.89 -19.21 -7.30
C PRO A 182 -0.37 -19.26 -7.52
N GLY A 183 0.29 -18.11 -7.33
CA GLY A 183 1.72 -17.92 -7.59
C GLY A 183 2.04 -17.30 -8.96
N GLU A 184 1.12 -17.39 -9.93
CA GLU A 184 1.28 -16.66 -11.19
C GLU A 184 1.12 -15.14 -10.98
N SER A 185 1.81 -14.37 -11.81
CA SER A 185 1.78 -12.90 -11.76
C SER A 185 1.94 -12.28 -13.13
N ALA A 186 1.38 -11.08 -13.30
CA ALA A 186 1.53 -10.26 -14.49
C ALA A 186 1.37 -8.78 -14.13
N TRP A 187 1.73 -7.89 -15.06
CA TRP A 187 1.40 -6.48 -14.95
C TRP A 187 -0.11 -6.29 -15.14
N ASN A 188 -0.69 -5.32 -14.44
CA ASN A 188 -2.09 -4.96 -14.66
C ASN A 188 -2.31 -4.58 -16.14
N ALA A 189 -3.45 -4.96 -16.71
CA ALA A 189 -3.72 -4.80 -18.13
C ALA A 189 -3.83 -3.32 -18.58
N TYR A 190 -4.00 -2.39 -17.64
CA TYR A 190 -4.09 -0.95 -17.88
C TYR A 190 -2.80 -0.20 -17.52
N THR A 191 -1.93 -0.76 -16.68
CA THR A 191 -0.72 -0.09 -16.21
C THR A 191 0.42 -1.06 -15.89
N ASP A 192 1.64 -0.67 -16.24
CA ASP A 192 2.88 -1.36 -15.86
C ASP A 192 3.40 -0.94 -14.47
N ARG A 193 2.58 -0.23 -13.68
CA ARG A 193 2.93 0.21 -12.31
C ARG A 193 2.35 -0.67 -11.22
N VAL A 194 1.44 -1.57 -11.56
CA VAL A 194 0.82 -2.50 -10.61
C VAL A 194 1.17 -3.91 -11.01
N ARG A 195 1.92 -4.61 -10.16
CA ARG A 195 2.16 -6.05 -10.33
C ARG A 195 1.04 -6.82 -9.66
N MET A 196 0.25 -7.54 -10.45
CA MET A 196 -0.81 -8.41 -9.99
C MET A 196 -0.22 -9.80 -9.67
N ILE A 197 -0.54 -10.35 -8.50
CA ILE A 197 -0.07 -11.66 -8.03
C ILE A 197 -1.28 -12.46 -7.56
N VAL A 198 -1.52 -13.62 -8.16
CA VAL A 198 -2.62 -14.50 -7.74
C VAL A 198 -2.21 -15.24 -6.47
N VAL A 199 -3.03 -15.15 -5.42
CA VAL A 199 -2.76 -15.87 -4.17
C VAL A 199 -3.85 -16.89 -3.81
N ASP A 200 -5.02 -16.80 -4.44
CA ASP A 200 -6.03 -17.86 -4.44
C ASP A 200 -6.82 -17.81 -5.77
N ALA A 201 -7.47 -18.92 -6.15
CA ALA A 201 -8.15 -19.00 -7.42
C ALA A 201 -9.38 -19.93 -7.41
N GLY A 202 -10.39 -19.55 -8.20
CA GLY A 202 -11.60 -20.34 -8.39
C GLY A 202 -12.44 -20.49 -7.12
N ASN A 203 -13.35 -21.46 -7.14
CA ASN A 203 -14.32 -21.68 -6.06
C ASN A 203 -13.92 -22.78 -5.06
N ALA A 204 -12.76 -23.42 -5.23
CA ALA A 204 -12.32 -24.51 -4.35
C ALA A 204 -12.24 -24.08 -2.87
N HIS A 205 -11.84 -22.82 -2.64
CA HIS A 205 -11.74 -22.20 -1.33
C HIS A 205 -12.82 -21.14 -1.07
N ALA A 206 -13.82 -21.01 -1.95
CA ALA A 206 -14.91 -20.08 -1.71
C ALA A 206 -15.66 -20.46 -0.44
N LYS A 207 -16.17 -19.45 0.25
CA LYS A 207 -16.82 -19.56 1.56
C LYS A 207 -15.93 -20.07 2.71
N GLN A 208 -14.62 -20.08 2.52
CA GLN A 208 -13.65 -20.45 3.55
C GLN A 208 -12.68 -19.29 3.82
N TRP A 209 -12.32 -19.09 5.09
CA TRP A 209 -11.29 -18.12 5.45
C TRP A 209 -9.91 -18.63 5.01
N ARG A 210 -9.20 -17.81 4.23
CA ARG A 210 -7.86 -18.11 3.74
C ARG A 210 -6.87 -17.16 4.36
N ARG A 211 -5.86 -17.71 5.03
CA ARG A 211 -4.73 -16.94 5.56
C ARG A 211 -3.69 -16.83 4.47
N VAL A 212 -3.16 -15.63 4.28
CA VAL A 212 -2.12 -15.36 3.31
C VAL A 212 -0.94 -14.72 4.02
N THR A 213 0.27 -15.13 3.64
CA THR A 213 1.54 -14.57 4.11
C THR A 213 2.41 -14.34 2.89
N ARG A 214 2.94 -13.12 2.73
CA ARG A 214 3.81 -12.74 1.61
C ARG A 214 5.01 -11.97 2.10
N ASP A 215 6.18 -12.29 1.54
CA ASP A 215 7.35 -11.41 1.62
C ASP A 215 7.18 -10.30 0.56
N VAL A 216 6.67 -9.16 1.02
CA VAL A 216 6.37 -8.01 0.17
C VAL A 216 7.63 -7.39 -0.41
N ALA A 217 8.74 -7.47 0.31
CA ALA A 217 10.02 -6.96 -0.16
C ALA A 217 10.56 -7.82 -1.30
N ALA A 218 10.47 -9.15 -1.19
CA ALA A 218 10.84 -10.07 -2.26
C ALA A 218 9.93 -9.91 -3.49
N ASP A 219 8.61 -9.82 -3.27
CA ASP A 219 7.64 -9.59 -4.35
C ASP A 219 7.93 -8.28 -5.11
N TYR A 220 8.24 -7.21 -4.38
CA TYR A 220 8.59 -5.93 -4.99
C TYR A 220 9.88 -6.02 -5.82
N ARG A 221 10.94 -6.64 -5.28
CA ARG A 221 12.21 -6.80 -6.00
C ARG A 221 12.04 -7.63 -7.26
N SER A 222 11.23 -8.69 -7.21
CA SER A 222 10.90 -9.51 -8.38
C SER A 222 10.18 -8.71 -9.47
N ALA A 223 9.30 -7.78 -9.08
CA ALA A 223 8.53 -6.98 -10.02
C ALA A 223 9.30 -5.80 -10.61
N PHE A 224 10.00 -5.03 -9.77
CA PHE A 224 10.52 -3.71 -10.15
C PHE A 224 12.05 -3.62 -10.21
N ALA A 225 12.78 -4.68 -9.81
CA ALA A 225 14.25 -4.74 -9.84
C ALA A 225 14.97 -3.50 -9.24
N SER A 226 14.38 -2.92 -8.19
CA SER A 226 14.78 -1.63 -7.61
C SER A 226 14.82 -1.74 -6.08
N PRO A 227 15.59 -0.89 -5.36
CA PRO A 227 15.51 -0.80 -3.91
C PRO A 227 14.06 -0.63 -3.44
N VAL A 228 13.65 -1.42 -2.46
CA VAL A 228 12.26 -1.45 -1.99
C VAL A 228 11.96 -0.15 -1.22
N PRO A 229 11.05 0.71 -1.71
CA PRO A 229 10.64 1.92 -1.01
C PRO A 229 9.85 1.59 0.25
N ARG A 230 9.59 2.61 1.08
CA ARG A 230 8.63 2.46 2.18
C ARG A 230 7.24 2.17 1.63
N ILE A 231 6.44 1.44 2.40
CA ILE A 231 5.03 1.21 2.12
C ILE A 231 4.25 2.40 2.70
N SER A 232 3.37 2.99 1.90
CA SER A 232 2.57 4.18 2.24
C SER A 232 1.10 3.87 2.54
N ALA A 233 0.59 2.73 2.06
CA ALA A 233 -0.79 2.32 2.30
C ALA A 233 -1.01 0.83 1.96
N VAL A 234 -2.04 0.27 2.59
CA VAL A 234 -2.71 -0.97 2.16
C VAL A 234 -4.11 -0.62 1.68
N VAL A 235 -4.56 -1.26 0.60
CA VAL A 235 -5.84 -0.95 -0.02
C VAL A 235 -6.67 -2.22 -0.18
N PHE A 236 -7.97 -2.11 0.10
CA PHE A 236 -8.93 -3.21 0.03
C PHE A 236 -9.95 -2.97 -1.07
N GLY A 237 -10.17 -3.96 -1.92
CA GLY A 237 -11.11 -3.84 -3.04
C GLY A 237 -11.69 -5.18 -3.48
N ALA A 238 -12.69 -5.06 -4.35
CA ALA A 238 -13.34 -6.13 -5.09
C ALA A 238 -13.96 -5.50 -6.33
N ASP A 239 -13.77 -6.11 -7.49
CA ASP A 239 -14.08 -5.47 -8.76
C ASP A 239 -14.97 -6.41 -9.59
N THR A 240 -16.08 -5.86 -10.09
CA THR A 240 -17.13 -6.55 -10.86
C THR A 240 -17.65 -5.70 -12.02
N ASP A 241 -16.98 -4.61 -12.37
CA ASP A 241 -17.45 -3.64 -13.36
C ASP A 241 -17.27 -4.12 -14.81
N ASN A 242 -16.30 -4.99 -15.10
CA ASN A 242 -16.11 -5.52 -16.46
C ASN A 242 -17.01 -6.71 -16.79
N THR A 243 -17.30 -7.55 -15.80
CA THR A 243 -18.12 -8.76 -15.94
C THR A 243 -19.59 -8.52 -15.66
N GLY A 244 -19.92 -7.46 -14.91
CA GLY A 244 -21.27 -7.21 -14.40
C GLY A 244 -21.69 -8.22 -13.33
N ASP A 245 -20.74 -8.90 -12.68
CA ASP A 245 -21.05 -9.86 -11.63
C ASP A 245 -21.34 -9.16 -10.28
N ARG A 246 -21.58 -9.96 -9.25
CA ARG A 246 -21.72 -9.55 -7.86
C ARG A 246 -20.84 -10.41 -6.98
N CYS A 247 -20.10 -9.81 -6.08
CA CYS A 247 -19.32 -10.56 -5.10
C CYS A 247 -19.39 -9.91 -3.71
N GLU A 248 -19.39 -10.77 -2.69
CA GLU A 248 -19.12 -10.37 -1.32
C GLU A 248 -17.76 -10.91 -0.93
N THR A 249 -16.93 -10.01 -0.39
CA THR A 249 -15.61 -10.32 0.10
C THR A 249 -15.45 -9.79 1.50
N ARG A 250 -14.71 -10.52 2.34
CA ARG A 250 -14.42 -10.13 3.72
C ARG A 250 -12.91 -10.15 3.94
N PHE A 251 -12.40 -9.17 4.67
CA PHE A 251 -11.01 -9.09 5.09
C PHE A 251 -10.93 -9.10 6.62
N GLY A 252 -10.07 -9.97 7.15
CA GLY A 252 -9.68 -9.94 8.56
C GLY A 252 -8.48 -9.02 8.77
N ASP A 253 -7.95 -9.01 10.00
CA ASP A 253 -6.84 -8.14 10.37
C ASP A 253 -5.63 -8.24 9.43
N VAL A 254 -4.96 -7.11 9.22
CA VAL A 254 -3.79 -6.98 8.34
C VAL A 254 -2.63 -6.35 9.10
N TRP A 255 -1.46 -6.99 9.01
CA TRP A 255 -0.26 -6.51 9.67
C TRP A 255 1.01 -6.89 8.92
N PHE A 256 2.09 -6.18 9.25
CA PHE A 256 3.45 -6.48 8.88
C PHE A 256 4.25 -6.94 10.08
N GLU A 257 5.18 -7.86 9.90
CA GLU A 257 6.08 -8.33 10.96
C GLU A 257 7.51 -8.60 10.44
N PRO A 258 8.51 -8.67 11.35
CA PRO A 258 9.89 -8.98 10.97
C PRO A 258 10.03 -10.40 10.44
N SER A 259 11.15 -10.68 9.79
CA SER A 259 11.63 -12.06 9.64
C SER A 259 11.92 -12.64 11.02
N GLY A 260 11.32 -13.79 11.33
CA GLY A 260 11.59 -14.54 12.55
C GLY A 260 12.97 -15.19 12.57
#